data_AF-A0A945G1M9-F1
#
_entry.id   AF-A0A945G1M9-F1
#
_cell.length_a   1.000
_cell.length_b   1.000
_cell.length_c   1.000
_cell.angle_alpha   90.00
_cell.angle_beta   90.00
_cell.angle_gamma   90.00
#
_symmetry.space_group_name_H-M   'P 1'
#
loop_
_entity.id
_entity.type
_entity.pdbx_description
1 polymer ?
#
loop_
_entity_poly.entity_id
_entity_poly.type
_entity_poly.pdbx_seq_one_letter_code
_entity_poly.pdbx_strand_id
1 'polypeptide(L)'
;MKKLILLMLVAMVPFLTMAQKRTKKGKDIKTETTDKSSDAKATFMILKGVEIDMFEIDQAGMDQKEIEDRKRSDITLDGMIQRHSNPSSSFHFTYDIGGESSKESEYLTKSSRGFRSMAQAVHHAQKSGWNFVNSTIVVDNMITIHYYYMKR
;
A
#
# COMPACT_ATOMS: atom_id res chain seq x y z
N MET A 1 51.60 -31.20 30.04
CA MET A 1 50.74 -30.26 29.28
C MET A 1 49.28 -30.71 29.15
N LYS A 2 48.95 -32.02 29.04
CA LYS A 2 47.55 -32.48 28.91
C LYS A 2 46.64 -32.23 30.13
N LYS A 3 47.20 -32.20 31.36
CA LYS A 3 46.44 -31.96 32.61
C LYS A 3 46.03 -30.50 32.83
N LEU A 4 46.75 -29.54 32.25
CA LEU A 4 46.41 -28.11 32.30
C LEU A 4 45.24 -27.77 31.37
N ILE A 5 45.20 -28.40 30.19
CA ILE A 5 44.12 -28.21 29.22
C ILE A 5 42.79 -28.75 29.77
N LEU A 6 42.82 -29.89 30.47
CA LEU A 6 41.63 -30.48 31.09
C LEU A 6 41.06 -29.60 32.20
N LEU A 7 41.93 -29.00 33.02
CA LEU A 7 41.53 -28.06 34.08
C LEU A 7 40.92 -26.77 33.52
N MET A 8 41.41 -26.27 32.37
CA MET A 8 40.81 -25.11 31.71
C MET A 8 39.43 -25.43 31.10
N LEU A 9 39.25 -26.64 30.56
CA LEU A 9 37.98 -27.06 29.96
C LEU A 9 36.88 -27.21 31.02
N VAL A 10 37.20 -27.78 32.19
CA VAL A 10 36.27 -27.96 33.31
C VAL A 10 35.87 -26.62 33.94
N ALA A 11 36.76 -25.61 33.91
CA ALA A 11 36.48 -24.27 34.41
C ALA A 11 35.51 -23.45 33.53
N MET A 12 35.32 -23.80 32.26
CA MET A 12 34.40 -23.10 31.34
C MET A 12 32.95 -23.62 31.40
N VAL A 13 32.72 -24.80 31.98
CA VAL A 13 31.38 -25.42 32.05
C VAL A 13 30.33 -24.58 32.82
N PRO A 14 30.66 -23.84 33.91
CA PRO A 14 29.65 -23.07 34.65
C PRO A 14 29.12 -21.85 33.90
N PHE A 15 29.85 -21.36 32.87
CA PHE A 15 29.48 -20.13 32.16
C PHE A 15 28.47 -20.34 31.04
N LEU A 16 28.27 -21.57 30.57
CA LEU A 16 27.29 -21.87 29.51
C LEU A 16 25.91 -22.29 30.05
N THR A 17 25.79 -22.55 31.36
CA THR A 17 24.53 -23.02 31.98
C THR A 17 23.77 -21.93 32.73
N MET A 18 24.20 -20.67 32.69
CA MET A 18 23.53 -19.56 33.37
C MET A 18 23.04 -18.46 32.41
N ALA A 19 22.32 -18.87 31.37
CA ALA A 19 21.46 -17.98 30.60
C ALA A 19 19.97 -18.27 30.84
N GLN A 20 19.60 -18.70 32.05
CA GLN A 20 18.19 -18.72 32.47
C GLN A 20 17.89 -17.39 33.17
N LYS A 21 17.45 -16.41 32.37
CA LYS A 21 17.01 -15.09 32.84
C LYS A 21 15.83 -15.26 33.80
N ARG A 22 16.11 -15.38 35.09
CA ARG A 22 15.13 -15.18 36.17
C ARG A 22 14.65 -13.74 36.08
N THR A 23 13.39 -13.55 35.70
CA THR A 23 12.66 -12.28 35.72
C THR A 23 12.63 -11.74 37.16
N LYS A 24 13.60 -10.89 37.51
CA LYS A 24 13.54 -10.12 38.75
C LYS A 24 12.48 -9.03 38.58
N LYS A 25 11.42 -9.18 39.38
CA LYS A 25 10.42 -8.17 39.68
C LYS A 25 11.14 -6.89 40.16
N GLY A 26 10.97 -5.78 39.44
CA GLY A 26 11.42 -4.45 39.86
C GLY A 26 12.82 -4.05 39.40
N LYS A 27 12.96 -3.62 38.15
CA LYS A 27 13.83 -2.50 37.72
C LYS A 27 13.51 -2.20 36.26
N ASP A 28 13.23 -0.94 35.94
CA ASP A 28 12.89 -0.48 34.60
C ASP A 28 13.99 -0.82 33.59
N ILE A 29 13.79 -1.93 32.88
CA ILE A 29 14.53 -2.24 31.67
C ILE A 29 13.91 -1.34 30.61
N LYS A 30 14.71 -0.42 30.06
CA LYS A 30 14.41 0.22 28.78
C LYS A 30 14.49 -0.86 27.68
N THR A 31 13.50 -1.74 27.66
CA THR A 31 13.10 -2.45 26.46
C THR A 31 12.69 -1.38 25.47
N GLU A 32 13.19 -1.46 24.25
CA GLU A 32 12.61 -0.72 23.13
C GLU A 32 11.10 -0.80 23.27
N THR A 33 10.50 0.36 23.46
CA THR A 33 9.07 0.51 23.47
C THR A 33 8.62 0.07 22.08
N THR A 34 8.21 -1.18 21.92
CA THR A 34 6.99 -1.42 21.15
C THR A 34 5.98 -0.47 21.76
N ASP A 35 5.77 0.63 21.05
CA ASP A 35 4.90 1.71 21.47
C ASP A 35 3.64 1.09 22.04
N LYS A 36 3.24 1.57 23.21
CA LYS A 36 1.97 1.22 23.86
C LYS A 36 0.76 1.76 23.07
N SER A 37 0.83 1.78 21.73
CA SER A 37 -0.29 1.98 20.83
C SER A 37 -1.01 0.66 20.50
N SER A 38 -0.48 -0.48 20.95
CA SER A 38 -0.99 -1.83 20.62
C SER A 38 -2.32 -2.20 21.27
N ASP A 39 -2.96 -1.30 22.03
CA ASP A 39 -4.29 -1.52 22.62
C ASP A 39 -5.42 -0.84 21.81
N ALA A 40 -5.08 -0.09 20.76
CA ALA A 40 -6.06 0.31 19.76
C ALA A 40 -6.21 -0.83 18.75
N LYS A 41 -7.41 -1.40 18.61
CA LYS A 41 -7.72 -2.32 17.51
C LYS A 41 -7.47 -1.57 16.19
N ALA A 42 -6.36 -1.87 15.53
CA ALA A 42 -6.03 -1.28 14.25
C ALA A 42 -7.16 -1.56 13.27
N THR A 43 -7.72 -0.50 12.70
CA THR A 43 -8.76 -0.61 11.67
C THR A 43 -8.08 -0.46 10.31
N PHE A 44 -8.51 -1.28 9.34
CA PHE A 44 -7.95 -1.27 8.00
C PHE A 44 -8.97 -0.77 6.99
N MET A 45 -8.49 -0.11 5.95
CA MET A 45 -9.30 0.33 4.82
C MET A 45 -8.59 0.04 3.51
N ILE A 46 -9.36 -0.36 2.50
CA ILE A 46 -8.91 -0.47 1.11
C ILE A 46 -9.52 0.70 0.34
N LEU A 47 -8.68 1.61 -0.13
CA LEU A 47 -9.04 2.61 -1.11
C LEU A 47 -8.80 2.03 -2.50
N LYS A 48 -9.88 1.79 -3.25
CA LYS A 48 -9.84 1.36 -4.64
C LYS A 48 -10.06 2.57 -5.54
N GLY A 49 -9.17 2.78 -6.52
CA GLY A 49 -9.38 3.72 -7.62
C GLY A 49 -9.38 2.97 -8.94
N VAL A 50 -10.44 3.10 -9.71
CA VAL A 50 -10.55 2.55 -11.07
C VAL A 50 -10.26 3.68 -12.04
N GLU A 51 -9.16 3.54 -12.76
CA GLU A 51 -8.75 4.42 -13.84
C GLU A 51 -9.20 3.81 -15.17
N ILE A 52 -9.97 4.58 -15.92
CA ILE A 52 -10.42 4.21 -17.26
C ILE A 52 -9.67 5.09 -18.25
N ASP A 53 -8.88 4.46 -19.11
CA ASP A 53 -8.22 5.18 -20.20
C ASP A 53 -9.23 5.49 -21.31
N MET A 54 -9.65 6.75 -21.41
CA MET A 54 -10.59 7.18 -22.44
C MET A 54 -9.98 7.17 -23.85
N PHE A 55 -8.65 7.14 -23.98
CA PHE A 55 -7.99 7.12 -25.29
C PHE A 55 -8.19 5.79 -26.04
N GLU A 56 -8.33 4.67 -25.31
CA GLU A 56 -8.63 3.37 -25.91
C GLU A 56 -10.13 3.22 -26.24
N ILE A 57 -11.01 3.85 -25.46
CA ILE A 57 -12.46 3.87 -25.72
C ILE A 57 -12.76 4.66 -27.01
N ASP A 58 -12.10 5.80 -27.22
CA ASP A 58 -12.25 6.58 -28.45
C ASP A 58 -11.83 5.78 -29.70
N GLN A 59 -10.96 4.77 -29.55
CA GLN A 59 -10.58 3.86 -30.65
C GLN A 59 -11.63 2.79 -30.96
N ALA A 60 -12.45 2.39 -29.99
CA ALA A 60 -13.48 1.37 -30.20
C ALA A 60 -14.67 1.87 -31.05
N GLY A 61 -14.83 3.19 -31.21
CA GLY A 61 -15.86 3.82 -32.03
C GLY A 61 -15.40 4.31 -33.41
N MET A 62 -14.12 4.10 -33.77
CA MET A 62 -13.55 4.57 -35.04
C MET A 62 -13.64 3.49 -36.14
N ASP A 63 -13.79 3.95 -37.39
CA ASP A 63 -13.80 3.08 -38.56
C ASP A 63 -12.45 2.36 -38.72
N GLN A 64 -12.44 1.10 -39.16
CA GLN A 64 -11.22 0.26 -39.25
C GLN A 64 -10.08 0.92 -40.04
N LYS A 65 -10.43 1.77 -41.03
CA LYS A 65 -9.47 2.54 -41.83
C LYS A 65 -8.76 3.63 -41.01
N GLU A 66 -9.48 4.32 -40.13
CA GLU A 66 -8.92 5.36 -39.26
C GLU A 66 -8.03 4.77 -38.16
N ILE A 67 -8.40 3.58 -37.66
CA ILE A 67 -7.57 2.81 -36.72
C ILE A 67 -6.25 2.38 -37.39
N GLU A 68 -6.30 1.89 -38.64
CA GLU A 68 -5.11 1.51 -39.39
C GLU A 68 -4.21 2.69 -39.76
N ASP A 69 -4.78 3.82 -40.17
CA ASP A 69 -4.02 5.03 -40.50
C ASP A 69 -3.31 5.60 -39.25
N ARG A 70 -3.93 5.55 -38.07
CA ARG A 70 -3.29 5.92 -36.79
C ARG A 70 -2.29 4.89 -36.27
N LYS A 71 -2.45 3.60 -36.59
CA LYS A 71 -1.43 2.57 -36.29
C LYS A 71 -0.20 2.70 -37.19
N ARG A 72 -0.36 3.21 -38.41
CA ARG A 72 0.75 3.50 -39.34
C ARG A 72 1.52 4.77 -38.99
N SER A 73 0.91 5.73 -38.30
CA SER A 73 1.67 6.81 -37.68
C SER A 73 2.43 6.22 -36.49
N ASP A 74 3.76 6.12 -36.61
CA ASP A 74 4.63 5.73 -35.51
C ASP A 74 4.18 6.45 -34.24
N ILE A 75 3.78 5.68 -33.22
CA ILE A 75 3.48 6.24 -31.91
C ILE A 75 4.83 6.77 -31.41
N THR A 76 5.07 8.06 -31.59
CA THR A 76 6.30 8.68 -31.15
C THR A 76 6.40 8.53 -29.63
N LEU A 77 7.64 8.46 -29.12
CA LEU A 77 7.88 8.43 -27.68
C LEU A 77 7.14 9.58 -26.97
N ASP A 78 7.12 10.76 -27.59
CA ASP A 78 6.35 11.92 -27.13
C ASP A 78 4.83 11.67 -27.11
N GLY A 79 4.29 10.94 -28.08
CA GLY A 79 2.89 10.52 -28.08
C GLY A 79 2.55 9.55 -26.95
N MET A 80 3.46 8.63 -26.60
CA MET A 80 3.29 7.73 -25.44
C MET A 80 3.39 8.50 -24.12
N ILE A 81 4.40 9.37 -23.99
CA ILE A 81 4.57 10.24 -22.83
C ILE A 81 3.33 11.13 -22.67
N GLN A 82 2.84 11.72 -23.76
CA GLN A 82 1.69 12.61 -23.70
C GLN A 82 0.43 11.87 -23.24
N ARG A 83 0.19 10.64 -23.71
CA ARG A 83 -0.91 9.78 -23.22
C ARG A 83 -0.81 9.51 -21.73
N HIS A 84 0.36 9.10 -21.24
CA HIS A 84 0.57 8.84 -19.81
C HIS A 84 0.62 10.11 -18.95
N SER A 85 0.82 11.28 -19.55
CA SER A 85 0.82 12.57 -18.86
C SER A 85 -0.54 13.28 -18.87
N ASN A 86 -1.45 12.88 -19.76
CA ASN A 86 -2.70 13.60 -19.96
C ASN A 86 -3.81 13.13 -19.01
N PRO A 87 -4.56 14.06 -18.40
CA PRO A 87 -5.58 13.79 -17.40
C PRO A 87 -6.92 13.29 -17.97
N SER A 88 -6.95 12.70 -19.17
CA SER A 88 -8.18 12.18 -19.79
C SER A 88 -8.67 10.88 -19.15
N SER A 89 -7.89 10.29 -18.25
CA SER A 89 -8.29 9.13 -17.47
C SER A 89 -9.38 9.52 -16.46
N SER A 90 -10.56 8.92 -16.59
CA SER A 90 -11.62 9.11 -15.59
C SER A 90 -11.34 8.19 -14.39
N PHE A 91 -11.38 8.75 -13.18
CA PHE A 91 -11.19 7.98 -11.95
C PHE A 91 -12.51 7.79 -11.21
N HIS A 92 -12.74 6.56 -10.74
CA HIS A 92 -13.81 6.22 -9.82
C HIS A 92 -13.23 5.63 -8.55
N PHE A 93 -13.58 6.18 -7.39
CA PHE A 93 -13.01 5.74 -6.11
C PHE A 93 -14.04 5.03 -5.25
N THR A 94 -13.58 4.10 -4.42
CA THR A 94 -14.37 3.40 -3.41
C THR A 94 -13.51 3.16 -2.18
N TYR A 95 -14.08 3.37 -1.00
CA TYR A 95 -13.39 3.20 0.28
C TYR A 95 -14.04 2.04 1.04
N ASP A 96 -13.32 0.96 1.29
CA ASP A 96 -13.84 -0.22 2.00
C ASP A 96 -13.17 -0.34 3.38
N ILE A 97 -13.93 -0.19 4.45
CA ILE A 97 -13.44 -0.18 5.85
C ILE A 97 -13.65 -1.55 6.54
N GLY A 98 -14.04 -2.59 5.81
CA GLY A 98 -14.19 -3.94 6.37
C GLY A 98 -15.32 -4.02 7.39
N GLY A 99 -16.56 -3.81 6.94
CA GLY A 99 -17.79 -3.91 7.71
C GLY A 99 -19.00 -3.53 6.85
N GLU A 100 -20.19 -4.03 7.19
CA GLU A 100 -21.43 -3.75 6.46
C GLU A 100 -21.69 -2.22 6.40
N SER A 101 -21.62 -1.64 5.21
CA SER A 101 -21.86 -0.23 4.87
C SER A 101 -21.53 0.79 5.98
N SER A 102 -20.26 1.12 6.18
CA SER A 102 -19.90 2.18 7.12
C SER A 102 -20.32 3.54 6.55
N LYS A 103 -21.02 4.37 7.35
CA LYS A 103 -21.39 5.75 6.95
C LYS A 103 -20.16 6.57 6.52
N GLU A 104 -19.00 6.26 7.12
CA GLU A 104 -17.71 6.86 6.75
C GLU A 104 -17.28 6.47 5.33
N SER A 105 -17.35 5.18 4.96
CA SER A 105 -17.07 4.68 3.61
C SER A 105 -17.95 5.38 2.57
N GLU A 106 -19.25 5.49 2.86
CA GLU A 106 -20.20 6.15 1.97
C GLU A 106 -19.87 7.64 1.81
N TYR A 107 -19.56 8.34 2.90
CA TYR A 107 -19.17 9.74 2.89
C TYR A 107 -17.89 9.99 2.08
N LEU A 108 -16.86 9.17 2.29
CA LEU A 108 -15.58 9.27 1.56
C LEU A 108 -15.81 9.03 0.07
N THR A 109 -16.59 8.00 -0.27
CA THR A 109 -16.93 7.64 -1.65
C THR A 109 -17.72 8.77 -2.34
N LYS A 110 -18.73 9.34 -1.69
CA LYS A 110 -19.49 10.47 -2.26
C LYS A 110 -18.61 11.71 -2.47
N SER A 111 -17.74 12.01 -1.51
CA SER A 111 -16.82 13.15 -1.59
C SER A 111 -15.78 13.01 -2.70
N SER A 112 -15.47 11.78 -3.10
CA SER A 112 -14.50 11.50 -4.16
C SER A 112 -14.98 11.64 -5.60
N ARG A 113 -16.27 11.95 -5.84
CA ARG A 113 -16.86 12.03 -7.18
C ARG A 113 -16.24 13.08 -8.12
N GLY A 114 -15.41 13.99 -7.60
CA GLY A 114 -14.68 15.00 -8.39
C GLY A 114 -13.16 14.84 -8.38
N PHE A 115 -12.65 13.78 -7.76
CA PHE A 115 -11.20 13.58 -7.68
C PHE A 115 -10.63 13.15 -9.03
N ARG A 116 -9.45 13.67 -9.34
CA ARG A 116 -8.75 13.41 -10.61
C ARG A 116 -7.53 12.51 -10.46
N SER A 117 -7.21 12.11 -9.23
CA SER A 117 -6.04 11.26 -8.98
C SER A 117 -6.16 10.49 -7.67
N MET A 118 -5.44 9.37 -7.59
CA MET A 118 -5.28 8.61 -6.33
C MET A 118 -4.70 9.48 -5.21
N ALA A 119 -3.80 10.41 -5.53
CA ALA A 119 -3.22 11.33 -4.54
C ALA A 119 -4.28 12.20 -3.85
N GLN A 120 -5.26 12.71 -4.59
CA GLN A 120 -6.37 13.47 -4.00
C GLN A 120 -7.24 12.59 -3.10
N ALA A 121 -7.54 11.37 -3.55
CA ALA A 121 -8.32 10.40 -2.79
C ALA A 121 -7.65 9.99 -1.47
N VAL A 122 -6.33 9.77 -1.50
CA VAL A 122 -5.51 9.48 -0.32
C VAL A 122 -5.44 10.68 0.62
N HIS A 123 -5.17 11.87 0.08
CA HIS A 123 -5.11 13.10 0.88
C HIS A 123 -6.42 13.34 1.63
N HIS A 124 -7.57 13.08 0.98
CA HIS A 124 -8.86 13.18 1.62
C HIS A 124 -9.04 12.15 2.74
N ALA A 125 -8.68 10.89 2.52
CA ALA A 125 -8.71 9.85 3.56
C ALA A 125 -7.80 10.17 4.75
N GLN A 126 -6.62 10.76 4.51
CA GLN A 126 -5.71 11.19 5.56
C GLN A 126 -6.32 12.25 6.47
N LYS A 127 -7.16 13.15 5.94
CA LYS A 127 -7.91 14.13 6.77
C LYS A 127 -8.89 13.45 7.73
N SER A 128 -9.34 12.24 7.41
CA SER A 128 -10.19 11.39 8.27
C SER A 128 -9.37 10.45 9.18
N GLY A 129 -8.05 10.63 9.26
CA GLY A 129 -7.16 9.88 10.14
C GLY A 129 -6.63 8.56 9.56
N TRP A 130 -6.86 8.28 8.28
CA TRP A 130 -6.33 7.09 7.63
C TRP A 130 -4.90 7.29 7.14
N ASN A 131 -4.01 6.39 7.52
CA ASN A 131 -2.60 6.43 7.10
C ASN A 131 -2.36 5.44 5.96
N PHE A 132 -1.69 5.89 4.90
CA PHE A 132 -1.26 5.02 3.81
C PHE A 132 -0.24 3.99 4.31
N VAL A 133 -0.40 2.74 3.89
CA VAL A 133 0.49 1.61 4.25
C VAL A 133 1.20 1.08 3.02
N ASN A 134 0.45 0.71 1.99
CA ASN A 134 0.99 0.10 0.78
C ASN A 134 0.03 0.27 -0.39
N SER A 135 0.50 0.05 -1.61
CA SER A 135 -0.32 0.02 -2.81
C SER A 135 -0.04 -1.21 -3.69
N THR A 136 -1.01 -1.53 -4.53
CA THR A 136 -0.89 -2.54 -5.59
C THR A 136 -1.70 -2.06 -6.79
N ILE A 137 -1.22 -2.35 -7.98
CA ILE A 137 -1.88 -1.98 -9.23
C ILE A 137 -2.18 -3.26 -9.99
N VAL A 138 -3.42 -3.37 -10.48
CA VAL A 138 -3.86 -4.45 -11.36
C VAL A 138 -4.27 -3.79 -12.67
N VAL A 139 -3.63 -4.19 -13.76
CA VAL A 139 -3.96 -3.71 -15.11
C VAL A 139 -4.76 -4.81 -15.80
N ASP A 140 -5.98 -4.49 -16.22
CA ASP A 140 -6.86 -5.37 -16.98
C ASP A 140 -7.29 -4.66 -18.26
N ASN A 141 -6.53 -4.88 -19.35
CA ASN A 141 -6.69 -4.22 -20.64
C ASN A 141 -6.84 -2.68 -20.49
N MET A 142 -8.05 -2.18 -20.71
CA MET A 142 -8.39 -0.74 -20.72
C MET A 142 -8.63 -0.15 -19.31
N ILE A 143 -8.59 -0.99 -18.27
CA ILE A 143 -8.91 -0.60 -16.89
C ILE A 143 -7.67 -0.82 -16.02
N THR A 144 -7.18 0.25 -15.41
CA THR A 144 -6.15 0.17 -14.37
C THR A 144 -6.81 0.33 -13.00
N ILE A 145 -6.67 -0.68 -12.15
CA ILE A 145 -7.24 -0.68 -10.80
C ILE A 145 -6.11 -0.49 -9.79
N HIS A 146 -6.18 0.63 -9.06
CA HIS A 146 -5.29 0.98 -7.98
C HIS A 146 -5.90 0.55 -6.65
N TYR A 147 -5.17 -0.25 -5.87
CA TYR A 147 -5.53 -0.64 -4.51
C TYR A 147 -4.56 -0.01 -3.53
N TYR A 148 -5.07 0.78 -2.60
CA TYR A 148 -4.30 1.46 -1.57
C TYR A 148 -4.76 0.96 -0.20
N TYR A 149 -3.86 0.29 0.50
CA TYR A 149 -4.09 -0.22 1.84
C TYR A 149 -3.79 0.89 2.84
N MET A 150 -4.76 1.17 3.71
CA MET A 150 -4.69 2.21 4.72
C MET A 150 -4.98 1.64 6.12
N LYS A 151 -4.40 2.26 7.15
CA LYS A 151 -4.58 1.87 8.55
C LYS A 151 -4.91 3.07 9.42
N ARG A 152 -5.68 2.83 10.47
CA ARG A 152 -5.98 3.79 11.54
C ARG A 152 -5.87 3.10 12.89
#